data_AF-A0A7Z8LAN5-F1
#
_entry.id   AF-A0A7Z8LAN5-F1
#
_cell.length_a   1.000
_cell.length_b   1.000
_cell.length_c   1.000
_cell.angle_alpha   90.00
_cell.angle_beta   90.00
_cell.angle_gamma   90.00
#
_symmetry.space_group_name_H-M   'P 1'
#
loop_
_entity.id
_entity.type
_entity.pdbx_description
1 polymer ?
#
loop_
_entity_poly.entity_id
_entity_poly.type
_entity_poly.pdbx_seq_one_letter_code
_entity_poly.pdbx_strand_id
1 'polypeptide(L)'
;MQHQQDLDQPSKASSQPRDASAPGWGYAFGHILAIPVILFVGFIALIMSIFFVHQAIYTPLVLISGSLLLLLVLIRAGWYARRRLLLALMGLVIAIAIAVVATVEGYHAWYDWRYPRVTVQEPDLQAYEPFVSQRLARLDGPASFTMAEPLLRLDGATAFYPVYAAFVQATYPPPDHRRQVTYRVHSRDSPVRCTRTRQCYDRLIRGECDLIFVLQPSAQQQHMADHMGVRLVKVPIAREAFVFYVHQRNPVRGLTVEQIRGIYSGAISDWSAVGGESAPILAFQRPANSGSQTMLEALMGDVPLQAAPSERTVGMMGGIVDRVSDYRNYANALGYSFLYFASSMIEGAQVRFLPIDGVAPRTQTIADGSYPLTTDVYAVHRSGENNPQLDAFIQWIRSPEGQILIERTGYVPLP
;
A
#
# COMPACT_ATOMS: atom_id res chain seq x y z
N MET A 1 -10.04 82.00 -81.60
CA MET A 1 -10.87 81.00 -82.30
C MET A 1 -11.63 80.23 -81.25
N GLN A 2 -12.95 80.21 -81.40
CA GLN A 2 -13.96 79.75 -80.45
C GLN A 2 -13.80 78.27 -80.07
N HIS A 3 -13.99 77.91 -78.80
CA HIS A 3 -15.28 77.38 -78.38
C HIS A 3 -15.43 77.38 -76.85
N GLN A 4 -16.55 77.95 -76.45
CA GLN A 4 -17.06 78.11 -75.10
C GLN A 4 -18.31 77.24 -75.08
N GLN A 5 -18.41 76.31 -74.12
CA GLN A 5 -19.70 75.77 -73.72
C GLN A 5 -19.58 75.31 -72.28
N ASP A 6 -20.19 76.14 -71.44
CA ASP A 6 -20.52 75.90 -70.05
C ASP A 6 -22.03 75.56 -70.01
N LEU A 7 -22.47 75.01 -68.87
CA LEU A 7 -23.85 74.69 -68.46
C LEU A 7 -24.34 73.26 -68.77
N ASP A 8 -24.34 72.39 -67.75
CA ASP A 8 -25.56 72.16 -66.95
C ASP A 8 -25.33 71.12 -65.82
N GLN A 9 -25.66 71.52 -64.60
CA GLN A 9 -26.15 70.63 -63.53
C GLN A 9 -27.63 70.98 -63.33
N PRO A 10 -28.54 70.01 -63.07
CA PRO A 10 -28.72 69.52 -61.69
C PRO A 10 -29.28 68.09 -61.53
N SER A 11 -28.98 67.43 -60.42
CA SER A 11 -29.98 67.11 -59.36
C SER A 11 -29.44 66.08 -58.37
N LYS A 12 -29.71 66.36 -57.09
CA LYS A 12 -29.47 65.50 -55.94
C LYS A 12 -30.44 64.32 -55.96
N ALA A 13 -29.94 63.11 -55.80
CA ALA A 13 -30.70 62.03 -55.17
C ALA A 13 -29.78 61.23 -54.24
N SER A 14 -30.17 61.25 -52.97
CA SER A 14 -29.56 60.59 -51.83
C SER A 14 -29.55 59.06 -51.93
N SER A 15 -28.42 58.44 -51.62
CA SER A 15 -28.41 57.14 -50.93
C SER A 15 -27.16 57.05 -50.05
N GLN A 16 -27.38 56.68 -48.78
CA GLN A 16 -26.42 56.65 -47.69
C GLN A 16 -25.22 55.71 -47.94
N PRO A 17 -24.06 55.94 -47.29
CA PRO A 17 -22.94 55.01 -47.34
C PRO A 17 -23.26 53.75 -46.51
N ARG A 18 -23.03 52.56 -47.08
CA ARG A 18 -22.96 51.31 -46.31
C ARG A 18 -21.69 51.35 -45.45
N ASP A 19 -21.88 51.31 -44.13
CA ASP A 19 -20.83 51.10 -43.15
C ASP A 19 -19.99 49.86 -43.51
N ALA A 20 -18.74 50.09 -43.89
CA ALA A 20 -17.70 49.08 -43.84
C ALA A 20 -17.22 49.01 -42.39
N SER A 21 -17.86 48.16 -41.58
CA SER A 21 -17.34 47.80 -40.26
C SER A 21 -16.01 47.06 -40.45
N ALA A 22 -14.91 47.73 -40.14
CA ALA A 22 -13.62 47.08 -39.97
C ALA A 22 -13.76 46.00 -38.87
N PRO A 23 -13.23 44.78 -39.05
CA PRO A 23 -13.33 43.74 -38.02
C PRO A 23 -12.63 44.24 -36.76
N GLY A 24 -13.40 44.34 -35.67
CA GLY A 24 -12.95 44.94 -34.41
C GLY A 24 -11.71 44.25 -33.85
N TRP A 25 -10.72 45.05 -33.47
CA TRP A 25 -9.45 44.66 -32.83
C TRP A 25 -9.61 43.73 -31.62
N GLY A 26 -10.80 43.65 -31.01
CA GLY A 26 -11.11 42.72 -29.92
C GLY A 26 -11.00 41.24 -30.28
N TYR A 27 -11.28 40.84 -31.53
CA TYR A 27 -11.13 39.45 -31.97
C TYR A 27 -9.66 39.03 -32.10
N ALA A 28 -8.78 39.92 -32.55
CA ALA A 28 -7.35 39.63 -32.67
C ALA A 28 -6.66 39.49 -31.30
N PHE A 29 -7.09 40.28 -30.30
CA PHE A 29 -6.45 40.32 -28.99
C PHE A 29 -6.74 39.08 -28.12
N GLY A 30 -7.98 38.55 -28.16
CA GLY A 30 -8.31 37.30 -27.47
C GLY A 30 -7.58 36.07 -28.01
N HIS A 31 -7.17 36.09 -29.28
CA HIS A 31 -6.48 34.97 -29.94
C HIS A 31 -4.97 34.94 -29.72
N ILE A 32 -4.33 36.09 -29.48
CA ILE A 32 -2.89 36.17 -29.16
C ILE A 32 -2.59 35.59 -27.77
N LEU A 33 -3.53 35.70 -26.83
CA LEU A 33 -3.42 35.13 -25.48
C LEU A 33 -3.76 33.63 -25.41
N ALA A 34 -4.59 33.11 -26.31
CA ALA A 34 -5.03 31.72 -26.28
C ALA A 34 -3.93 30.73 -26.71
N ILE A 35 -3.08 31.10 -27.67
CA ILE A 35 -2.03 30.21 -28.21
C ILE A 35 -0.94 29.93 -27.16
N PRO A 36 -0.38 30.93 -26.45
CA PRO A 36 0.56 30.69 -25.37
C PRO A 36 -0.03 29.83 -24.25
N VAL A 37 -1.30 30.04 -23.90
CA VAL A 37 -1.99 29.26 -22.86
C VAL A 37 -2.15 27.80 -23.30
N ILE A 38 -2.55 27.55 -24.54
CA ILE A 38 -2.71 26.18 -25.06
C ILE A 38 -1.35 25.47 -25.19
N LEU A 39 -0.31 26.17 -25.65
CA LEU A 39 1.06 25.64 -25.70
C LEU A 39 1.60 25.38 -24.30
N PHE A 40 1.30 26.24 -23.33
CA PHE A 40 1.66 26.06 -21.93
C PHE A 40 0.95 24.85 -21.32
N VAL A 41 -0.34 24.67 -21.58
CA VAL A 41 -1.10 23.48 -21.13
C VAL A 41 -0.57 22.21 -21.79
N GLY A 42 -0.27 22.22 -23.08
CA GLY A 42 0.35 21.09 -23.79
C GLY A 42 1.75 20.75 -23.28
N PHE A 43 2.56 21.78 -22.96
CA PHE A 43 3.88 21.61 -22.36
C PHE A 43 3.80 21.05 -20.93
N ILE A 44 2.86 21.54 -20.12
CA ILE A 44 2.57 20.98 -18.79
C ILE A 44 2.12 19.51 -18.92
N ALA A 45 1.24 19.18 -19.87
CA ALA A 45 0.80 17.80 -20.10
C ALA A 45 1.96 16.88 -20.55
N LEU A 46 2.89 17.39 -21.37
CA LEU A 46 4.11 16.67 -21.77
C LEU A 46 5.05 16.44 -20.58
N ILE A 47 5.27 17.47 -19.75
CA ILE A 47 6.06 17.35 -18.53
C ILE A 47 5.40 16.32 -17.59
N MET A 48 4.10 16.43 -17.35
CA MET A 48 3.37 15.47 -16.53
C MET A 48 3.48 14.05 -17.09
N SER A 49 3.45 13.85 -18.42
CA SER A 49 3.62 12.51 -18.99
C SER A 49 5.02 11.92 -18.76
N ILE A 50 6.06 12.76 -18.83
CA ILE A 50 7.46 12.36 -18.56
C ILE A 50 7.66 12.01 -17.08
N PHE A 51 7.01 12.73 -16.16
CA PHE A 51 7.14 12.49 -14.72
C PHE A 51 6.19 11.39 -14.18
N PHE A 52 5.10 11.05 -14.89
CA PHE A 52 4.10 10.06 -14.48
C PHE A 52 3.99 8.84 -15.41
N VAL A 53 5.09 8.47 -16.10
CA VAL A 53 5.21 7.33 -17.04
C VAL A 53 4.65 5.99 -16.51
N HIS A 54 4.54 5.82 -15.19
CA HIS A 54 4.03 4.59 -14.56
C HIS A 54 2.50 4.46 -14.49
N GLN A 55 1.73 5.45 -14.95
CA GLN A 55 0.27 5.41 -14.92
C GLN A 55 -0.28 5.31 -16.36
N ALA A 56 -0.89 4.18 -16.71
CA ALA A 56 -1.36 3.83 -18.07
C ALA A 56 -2.33 4.85 -18.72
N ILE A 57 -2.93 5.73 -17.92
CA ILE A 57 -3.97 6.66 -18.34
C ILE A 57 -3.41 7.88 -19.11
N TYR A 58 -2.17 8.30 -18.88
CA TYR A 58 -1.67 9.59 -19.40
C TYR A 58 -1.17 9.54 -20.84
N THR A 59 -0.63 8.40 -21.29
CA THR A 59 -0.15 8.20 -22.66
C THR A 59 -1.23 8.45 -23.73
N PRO A 60 -2.44 7.88 -23.66
CA PRO A 60 -3.50 8.17 -24.63
C PRO A 60 -3.96 9.63 -24.57
N LEU A 61 -4.04 10.23 -23.38
CA LEU A 61 -4.44 11.63 -23.18
C LEU A 61 -3.48 12.62 -23.83
N VAL A 62 -2.18 12.38 -23.75
CA VAL A 62 -1.14 13.25 -24.35
C VAL A 62 -1.16 13.15 -25.87
N LEU A 63 -1.35 11.94 -26.40
CA LEU A 63 -1.46 11.73 -27.86
C LEU A 63 -2.73 12.35 -28.42
N ILE A 64 -3.87 12.20 -27.74
CA ILE A 64 -5.15 12.80 -28.14
C ILE A 64 -5.08 14.33 -28.07
N SER A 65 -4.57 14.89 -26.97
CA SER A 65 -4.45 16.34 -26.80
C SER A 65 -3.48 16.95 -27.80
N GLY A 66 -2.32 16.34 -28.04
CA GLY A 66 -1.37 16.76 -29.08
C GLY A 66 -1.97 16.69 -30.49
N SER A 67 -2.78 15.66 -30.78
CA SER A 67 -3.47 15.50 -32.07
C SER A 67 -4.53 16.58 -32.30
N LEU A 68 -5.31 16.93 -31.26
CA LEU A 68 -6.30 18.01 -31.29
C LEU A 68 -5.64 19.39 -31.46
N LEU A 69 -4.46 19.59 -30.88
CA LEU A 69 -3.67 20.81 -31.00
C LEU A 69 -3.12 20.97 -32.42
N LEU A 70 -2.59 19.89 -33.00
CA LEU A 70 -2.15 19.84 -34.39
C LEU A 70 -3.31 20.12 -35.35
N LEU A 71 -4.50 19.57 -35.07
CA LEU A 71 -5.72 19.83 -35.83
C LEU A 71 -6.08 21.32 -35.84
N LEU A 72 -6.06 21.98 -34.68
CA LEU A 72 -6.35 23.42 -34.57
C LEU A 72 -5.35 24.28 -35.34
N VAL A 73 -4.06 23.92 -35.30
CA VAL A 73 -2.99 24.62 -36.04
C VAL A 73 -3.15 24.41 -37.55
N LEU A 74 -3.43 23.19 -38.01
CA LEU A 74 -3.60 22.87 -39.43
C LEU A 74 -4.87 23.46 -40.04
N ILE A 75 -5.98 23.51 -39.29
CA ILE A 75 -7.22 24.18 -39.70
C ILE A 75 -6.98 25.68 -39.87
N ARG A 76 -6.16 26.30 -39.01
CA ARG A 76 -5.78 27.72 -39.13
C ARG A 76 -4.76 27.98 -40.24
N ALA A 77 -3.83 27.06 -40.48
CA ALA A 77 -2.76 27.22 -41.47
C ALA A 77 -3.21 27.05 -42.92
N GLY A 78 -4.40 26.48 -43.17
CA GLY A 78 -4.85 26.17 -44.52
C GLY A 78 -6.28 26.59 -44.82
N TRP A 79 -6.48 27.87 -45.19
CA TRP A 79 -7.65 28.24 -45.97
C TRP A 79 -7.41 27.87 -47.45
N TYR A 80 -8.10 26.81 -47.87
CA TYR A 80 -8.56 26.47 -49.22
C TYR A 80 -7.85 25.45 -50.13
N ALA A 81 -6.58 25.07 -49.97
CA ALA A 81 -5.97 24.23 -51.03
C ALA A 81 -6.05 22.70 -50.86
N ARG A 82 -6.09 22.12 -49.65
CA ARG A 82 -6.02 20.64 -49.51
C ARG A 82 -6.76 20.05 -48.29
N ARG A 83 -8.04 20.40 -48.11
CA ARG A 83 -8.91 19.83 -47.04
C ARG A 83 -8.85 18.29 -46.96
N ARG A 84 -8.80 17.61 -48.11
CA ARG A 84 -8.68 16.14 -48.18
C ARG A 84 -7.34 15.61 -47.64
N LEU A 85 -6.23 16.32 -47.90
CA LEU A 85 -4.91 15.95 -47.38
C LEU A 85 -4.83 16.16 -45.87
N LEU A 86 -5.41 17.25 -45.36
CA LEU A 86 -5.45 17.52 -43.92
C LEU A 86 -6.29 16.48 -43.17
N LEU A 87 -7.44 16.08 -43.72
CA LEU A 87 -8.25 15.00 -43.15
C LEU A 87 -7.54 13.64 -43.22
N ALA A 88 -6.78 13.36 -44.29
CA ALA A 88 -5.98 12.14 -44.41
C ALA A 88 -4.83 12.10 -43.39
N LEU A 89 -4.10 13.21 -43.21
CA LEU A 89 -3.05 13.34 -42.20
C LEU A 89 -3.62 13.22 -40.77
N MET A 90 -4.80 13.79 -40.53
CA MET A 90 -5.51 13.63 -39.26
C MET A 90 -5.89 12.17 -39.01
N GLY A 91 -6.46 11.50 -40.01
CA GLY A 91 -6.77 10.07 -39.93
C GLY A 91 -5.52 9.24 -39.65
N LEU A 92 -4.38 9.59 -40.26
CA LEU A 92 -3.10 8.94 -40.02
C LEU A 92 -2.59 9.16 -38.59
N VAL A 93 -2.62 10.39 -38.07
CA VAL A 93 -2.18 10.70 -36.71
C VAL A 93 -3.06 9.99 -35.67
N ILE A 94 -4.38 9.99 -35.87
CA ILE A 94 -5.31 9.26 -35.00
C ILE A 94 -5.04 7.75 -35.09
N ALA A 95 -4.83 7.21 -36.29
CA ALA A 95 -4.49 5.79 -36.47
C ALA A 95 -3.17 5.42 -35.79
N ILE A 96 -2.14 6.28 -35.87
CA ILE A 96 -0.87 6.09 -35.16
C ILE A 96 -1.08 6.14 -33.65
N ALA A 97 -1.87 7.10 -33.14
CA ALA A 97 -2.16 7.19 -31.71
C ALA A 97 -2.91 5.95 -31.21
N ILE A 98 -3.93 5.48 -31.94
CA ILE A 98 -4.66 4.25 -31.65
C ILE A 98 -3.70 3.05 -31.70
N ALA A 99 -2.82 2.96 -32.72
CA ALA A 99 -1.86 1.88 -32.84
C ALA A 99 -0.85 1.87 -31.68
N VAL A 100 -0.36 3.04 -31.25
CA VAL A 100 0.54 3.16 -30.09
C VAL A 100 -0.18 2.72 -28.81
N VAL A 101 -1.40 3.19 -28.57
CA VAL A 101 -2.20 2.77 -27.40
C VAL A 101 -2.46 1.27 -27.46
N ALA A 102 -2.89 0.74 -28.60
CA ALA A 102 -3.13 -0.70 -28.77
C ALA A 102 -1.86 -1.53 -28.60
N THR A 103 -0.69 -1.01 -28.99
CA THR A 103 0.61 -1.69 -28.80
C THR A 103 1.02 -1.66 -27.35
N VAL A 104 0.84 -0.54 -26.65
CA VAL A 104 1.18 -0.39 -25.22
C VAL A 104 0.23 -1.22 -24.36
N GLU A 105 -1.08 -1.08 -24.54
CA GLU A 105 -2.09 -1.86 -23.84
C GLU A 105 -2.00 -3.34 -24.21
N GLY A 106 -1.76 -3.66 -25.48
CA GLY A 106 -1.52 -5.03 -25.95
C GLY A 106 -0.25 -5.62 -25.34
N TYR A 107 0.81 -4.83 -25.18
CA TYR A 107 2.03 -5.24 -24.49
C TYR A 107 1.77 -5.45 -22.99
N HIS A 108 1.05 -4.55 -22.32
CA HIS A 108 0.68 -4.71 -20.91
C HIS A 108 -0.21 -5.94 -20.69
N ALA A 109 -1.23 -6.12 -21.53
CA ALA A 109 -2.11 -7.29 -21.48
C ALA A 109 -1.36 -8.60 -21.78
N TRP A 110 -0.49 -8.61 -22.79
CA TRP A 110 0.38 -9.75 -23.07
C TRP A 110 1.34 -10.03 -21.91
N TYR A 111 1.89 -8.98 -21.30
CA TYR A 111 2.81 -9.08 -20.17
C TYR A 111 2.11 -9.64 -18.93
N ASP A 112 0.97 -9.09 -18.53
CA ASP A 112 0.19 -9.55 -17.38
C ASP A 112 -0.37 -10.96 -17.62
N TRP A 113 -0.69 -11.32 -18.87
CA TRP A 113 -1.06 -12.69 -19.26
C TRP A 113 0.13 -13.66 -19.18
N ARG A 114 1.32 -13.24 -19.61
CA ARG A 114 2.54 -14.07 -19.62
C ARG A 114 3.16 -14.23 -18.24
N TYR A 115 3.00 -13.20 -17.38
CA TYR A 115 3.54 -13.11 -16.03
C TYR A 115 2.44 -12.71 -15.04
N PRO A 116 1.53 -13.65 -14.69
CA PRO A 116 0.46 -13.36 -13.76
C PRO A 116 1.03 -12.88 -12.43
N ARG A 117 0.69 -11.65 -12.05
CA ARG A 117 0.94 -11.15 -10.70
C ARG A 117 -0.17 -11.67 -9.81
N VAL A 118 0.21 -12.40 -8.77
CA VAL A 118 -0.74 -12.71 -7.70
C VAL A 118 -0.81 -11.44 -6.87
N THR A 119 -1.91 -10.69 -7.00
CA THR A 119 -2.18 -9.58 -6.11
C THR A 119 -2.42 -10.14 -4.71
N VAL A 120 -1.45 -9.93 -3.84
CA VAL A 120 -1.48 -10.33 -2.45
C VAL A 120 -2.41 -9.39 -1.70
N GLN A 121 -3.61 -9.88 -1.42
CA GLN A 121 -4.56 -9.13 -0.60
C GLN A 121 -4.16 -9.24 0.87
N GLU A 122 -4.20 -8.09 1.56
CA GLU A 122 -4.15 -8.08 3.02
C GLU A 122 -5.31 -8.92 3.59
N PRO A 123 -5.16 -9.57 4.75
CA PRO A 123 -6.22 -10.35 5.34
C PRO A 123 -7.49 -9.52 5.54
N ASP A 124 -8.61 -10.03 5.02
CA ASP A 124 -9.92 -9.43 5.23
C ASP A 124 -10.31 -9.56 6.70
N LEU A 125 -10.13 -8.47 7.44
CA LEU A 125 -10.46 -8.42 8.87
C LEU A 125 -11.96 -8.64 9.12
N GLN A 126 -12.84 -8.26 8.19
CA GLN A 126 -14.28 -8.46 8.37
C GLN A 126 -14.64 -9.95 8.39
N ALA A 127 -13.87 -10.77 7.66
CA ALA A 127 -14.01 -12.22 7.66
C ALA A 127 -13.65 -12.87 9.00
N TYR A 128 -13.12 -12.13 9.98
CA TYR A 128 -12.77 -12.61 11.32
C TYR A 128 -13.57 -11.89 12.43
N GLU A 129 -14.65 -11.18 12.10
CA GLU A 129 -15.45 -10.51 13.13
C GLU A 129 -16.14 -11.53 14.08
N PRO A 130 -16.00 -11.37 15.42
CA PRO A 130 -16.62 -12.24 16.41
C PRO A 130 -18.14 -12.36 16.23
N PHE A 131 -18.67 -13.57 16.44
CA PHE A 131 -20.10 -13.93 16.36
C PHE A 131 -20.73 -13.80 14.96
N VAL A 132 -19.93 -13.49 13.94
CA VAL A 132 -20.36 -13.40 12.55
C VAL A 132 -19.53 -14.35 11.68
N SER A 133 -18.22 -14.40 11.93
CA SER A 133 -17.28 -15.20 11.17
C SER A 133 -17.45 -16.71 11.34
N GLN A 134 -17.33 -17.42 10.22
CA GLN A 134 -17.15 -18.88 10.16
C GLN A 134 -15.67 -19.30 10.10
N ARG A 135 -14.74 -18.33 9.98
CA ARG A 135 -13.29 -18.57 9.85
C ARG A 135 -12.55 -18.49 11.18
N LEU A 136 -13.18 -17.99 12.24
CA LEU A 136 -12.57 -17.91 13.56
C LEU A 136 -12.33 -19.29 14.14
N ALA A 137 -11.15 -19.46 14.76
CA ALA A 137 -10.89 -20.57 15.66
C ALA A 137 -11.92 -20.58 16.80
N ARG A 138 -12.37 -21.77 17.19
CA ARG A 138 -13.35 -21.97 18.26
C ARG A 138 -12.87 -23.07 19.18
N LEU A 139 -13.31 -23.02 20.44
CA LEU A 139 -13.19 -24.13 21.37
C LEU A 139 -14.26 -25.19 21.05
N ASP A 140 -14.03 -26.42 21.49
CA ASP A 140 -14.99 -27.52 21.33
C ASP A 140 -16.16 -27.43 22.33
N GLY A 141 -16.02 -26.61 23.37
CA GLY A 141 -17.01 -26.35 24.40
C GLY A 141 -16.98 -24.89 24.90
N PRO A 142 -17.79 -24.56 25.92
CA PRO A 142 -17.75 -23.23 26.52
C PRO A 142 -16.40 -22.96 27.18
N ALA A 143 -15.93 -21.72 27.11
CA ALA A 143 -14.72 -21.30 27.80
C ALA A 143 -14.91 -21.33 29.32
N SER A 144 -13.83 -21.66 30.04
CA SER A 144 -13.78 -21.59 31.51
C SER A 144 -13.85 -20.14 32.05
N PHE A 145 -13.55 -19.15 31.22
CA PHE A 145 -13.65 -17.72 31.53
C PHE A 145 -14.76 -17.05 30.72
N THR A 146 -15.57 -16.23 31.38
CA THR A 146 -16.59 -15.38 30.74
C THR A 146 -16.34 -13.91 31.10
N MET A 147 -16.36 -13.04 30.08
CA MET A 147 -16.23 -11.60 30.25
C MET A 147 -17.50 -11.00 30.86
N ALA A 148 -17.34 -10.22 31.92
CA ALA A 148 -18.38 -9.44 32.56
C ALA A 148 -18.29 -7.95 32.17
N GLU A 149 -19.40 -7.22 32.36
CA GLU A 149 -19.43 -5.78 32.18
C GLU A 149 -18.72 -5.05 33.32
N PRO A 150 -17.97 -3.95 33.07
CA PRO A 150 -17.71 -3.37 31.75
C PRO A 150 -16.73 -4.21 30.92
N LEU A 151 -17.03 -4.39 29.63
CA LEU A 151 -16.16 -5.15 28.71
C LEU A 151 -14.77 -4.53 28.58
N LEU A 152 -13.73 -5.37 28.55
CA LEU A 152 -12.38 -4.92 28.21
C LEU A 152 -12.33 -4.44 26.75
N ARG A 153 -11.68 -3.30 26.53
CA ARG A 153 -11.44 -2.71 25.22
C ARG A 153 -10.13 -3.25 24.64
N LEU A 154 -10.23 -4.04 23.58
CA LEU A 154 -9.11 -4.68 22.90
C LEU A 154 -8.73 -3.94 21.61
N ASP A 155 -7.44 -3.91 21.32
CA ASP A 155 -6.90 -3.44 20.04
C ASP A 155 -5.67 -4.28 19.63
N GLY A 156 -5.08 -4.03 18.46
CA GLY A 156 -3.89 -4.79 18.08
C GLY A 156 -3.37 -4.56 16.67
N ALA A 157 -2.32 -5.31 16.35
CA ALA A 157 -1.79 -5.40 15.01
C ALA A 157 -2.65 -6.31 14.13
N THR A 158 -2.74 -5.98 12.84
CA THR A 158 -3.52 -6.70 11.81
C THR A 158 -3.26 -8.20 11.82
N ALA A 159 -2.00 -8.61 11.97
CA ALA A 159 -1.62 -10.03 11.97
C ALA A 159 -2.33 -10.81 13.09
N PHE A 160 -2.55 -10.20 14.25
CA PHE A 160 -3.07 -10.88 15.43
C PHE A 160 -4.59 -10.73 15.59
N TYR A 161 -5.29 -9.99 14.72
CA TYR A 161 -6.75 -9.85 14.80
C TYR A 161 -7.49 -11.18 14.83
N PRO A 162 -7.17 -12.18 13.98
CA PRO A 162 -7.81 -13.49 14.07
C PRO A 162 -7.65 -14.19 15.43
N VAL A 163 -6.54 -13.93 16.15
CA VAL A 163 -6.25 -14.55 17.46
C VAL A 163 -7.15 -13.94 18.52
N TYR A 164 -7.11 -12.62 18.70
CA TYR A 164 -7.89 -12.00 19.78
C TYR A 164 -9.39 -11.90 19.44
N ALA A 165 -9.77 -11.94 18.17
CA ALA A 165 -11.16 -12.15 17.79
C ALA A 165 -11.66 -13.55 18.18
N ALA A 166 -10.81 -14.59 18.13
CA ALA A 166 -11.17 -15.93 18.62
C ALA A 166 -11.32 -15.95 20.15
N PHE A 167 -10.47 -15.22 20.89
CA PHE A 167 -10.64 -15.05 22.34
C PHE A 167 -11.97 -14.36 22.68
N VAL A 168 -12.35 -13.33 21.92
CA VAL A 168 -13.62 -12.63 22.08
C VAL A 168 -14.79 -13.55 21.76
N GLN A 169 -14.72 -14.30 20.66
CA GLN A 169 -15.73 -15.28 20.28
C GLN A 169 -15.99 -16.33 21.38
N ALA A 170 -14.95 -16.69 22.15
CA ALA A 170 -15.04 -17.69 23.21
C ALA A 170 -15.52 -17.12 24.55
N THR A 171 -15.15 -15.88 24.87
CA THR A 171 -15.29 -15.35 26.24
C THR A 171 -16.26 -14.18 26.38
N TYR A 172 -16.55 -13.43 25.31
CA TYR A 172 -17.42 -12.26 25.40
C TYR A 172 -18.91 -12.63 25.27
N PRO A 173 -19.82 -11.82 25.83
CA PRO A 173 -21.24 -12.01 25.59
C PRO A 173 -21.56 -11.84 24.10
N PRO A 174 -22.45 -12.67 23.52
CA PRO A 174 -22.93 -12.50 22.16
C PRO A 174 -23.54 -11.10 21.94
N PRO A 175 -23.55 -10.59 20.69
CA PRO A 175 -24.16 -9.30 20.37
C PRO A 175 -25.62 -9.25 20.80
N ASP A 176 -26.00 -8.17 21.49
CA ASP A 176 -27.38 -7.91 21.90
C ASP A 176 -27.76 -6.51 21.43
N HIS A 177 -28.75 -6.44 20.53
CA HIS A 177 -29.25 -5.17 19.99
C HIS A 177 -29.78 -4.22 21.07
N ARG A 178 -30.23 -4.74 22.22
CA ARG A 178 -30.64 -3.91 23.37
C ARG A 178 -29.45 -3.25 24.08
N ARG A 179 -28.28 -3.88 24.02
CA ARG A 179 -27.03 -3.41 24.64
C ARG A 179 -26.17 -2.55 23.71
N GLN A 180 -26.52 -2.49 22.42
CA GLN A 180 -25.77 -1.78 21.37
C GLN A 180 -24.29 -2.22 21.22
N VAL A 181 -23.90 -3.35 21.82
CA VAL A 181 -22.55 -3.89 21.69
C VAL A 181 -22.43 -4.64 20.37
N THR A 182 -21.54 -4.19 19.51
CA THR A 182 -21.16 -4.89 18.27
C THR A 182 -19.65 -5.05 18.19
N TYR A 183 -19.19 -6.19 17.67
CA TYR A 183 -17.76 -6.51 17.51
C TYR A 183 -17.27 -6.23 16.09
N ARG A 184 -17.70 -5.10 15.53
CA ARG A 184 -17.34 -4.69 14.16
C ARG A 184 -15.96 -4.03 14.15
N VAL A 185 -15.02 -4.59 13.40
CA VAL A 185 -13.60 -4.26 13.49
C VAL A 185 -13.29 -2.79 13.17
N HIS A 186 -14.09 -2.18 12.29
CA HIS A 186 -13.95 -0.79 11.86
C HIS A 186 -14.85 0.18 12.63
N SER A 187 -15.74 -0.30 13.49
CA SER A 187 -16.61 0.56 14.30
C SER A 187 -15.82 1.23 15.42
N ARG A 188 -16.06 2.52 15.65
CA ARG A 188 -15.42 3.28 16.74
C ARG A 188 -15.91 2.86 18.12
N ASP A 189 -17.18 2.45 18.19
CA ASP A 189 -17.86 2.07 19.43
C ASP A 189 -17.67 0.60 19.77
N SER A 190 -16.97 -0.15 18.92
CA SER A 190 -16.66 -1.54 19.21
C SER A 190 -15.64 -1.64 20.35
N PRO A 191 -15.86 -2.49 21.36
CA PRO A 191 -14.85 -2.80 22.35
C PRO A 191 -13.68 -3.60 21.75
N VAL A 192 -13.78 -4.11 20.52
CA VAL A 192 -12.73 -4.93 19.89
C VAL A 192 -12.38 -4.34 18.54
N ARG A 193 -11.20 -3.71 18.45
CA ARG A 193 -10.76 -2.98 17.26
C ARG A 193 -9.46 -3.55 16.71
N CYS A 194 -9.11 -3.16 15.48
CA CYS A 194 -7.80 -3.43 14.89
C CYS A 194 -7.29 -2.16 14.21
N THR A 195 -6.52 -1.36 14.94
CA THR A 195 -6.02 -0.07 14.45
C THR A 195 -4.60 -0.12 13.90
N ARG A 196 -3.94 -1.29 13.96
CA ARG A 196 -2.54 -1.56 13.58
C ARG A 196 -1.55 -1.07 14.63
N THR A 197 -0.38 -1.70 14.66
CA THR A 197 0.70 -1.51 15.65
C THR A 197 0.89 -0.06 16.09
N ARG A 198 1.11 0.87 15.15
CA ARG A 198 1.34 2.28 15.50
C ARG A 198 0.20 2.85 16.34
N GLN A 199 -1.03 2.73 15.84
CA GLN A 199 -2.19 3.36 16.45
C GLN A 199 -2.66 2.62 17.71
N CYS A 200 -2.53 1.30 17.79
CA CYS A 200 -2.93 0.57 19.00
C CYS A 200 -2.01 0.87 20.19
N TYR A 201 -0.70 1.08 19.96
CA TYR A 201 0.19 1.61 21.01
C TYR A 201 -0.21 3.02 21.44
N ASP A 202 -0.50 3.92 20.50
CA ASP A 202 -0.98 5.28 20.82
C ASP A 202 -2.24 5.23 21.70
N ARG A 203 -3.19 4.36 21.35
CA ARG A 203 -4.45 4.16 22.08
C ARG A 203 -4.23 3.58 23.47
N LEU A 204 -3.37 2.57 23.60
CA LEU A 204 -3.05 1.98 24.90
C LEU A 204 -2.39 3.02 25.81
N ILE A 205 -1.37 3.73 25.33
CA ILE A 205 -0.63 4.70 26.14
C ILE A 205 -1.57 5.83 26.63
N ARG A 206 -2.57 6.20 25.83
CA ARG A 206 -3.60 7.20 26.18
C ARG A 206 -4.75 6.66 27.04
N GLY A 207 -4.79 5.36 27.35
CA GLY A 207 -5.89 4.72 28.09
C GLY A 207 -7.20 4.58 27.29
N GLU A 208 -7.13 4.64 25.97
CA GLU A 208 -8.28 4.47 25.06
C GLU A 208 -8.64 2.99 24.83
N CYS A 209 -7.74 2.07 25.19
CA CYS A 209 -7.97 0.63 25.28
C CYS A 209 -7.23 0.03 26.48
N ASP A 210 -7.64 -1.17 26.89
CA ASP A 210 -7.16 -1.82 28.11
C ASP A 210 -6.07 -2.86 27.81
N LEU A 211 -6.13 -3.52 26.65
CA LEU A 211 -5.21 -4.57 26.24
C LEU A 211 -4.97 -4.51 24.73
N ILE A 212 -3.71 -4.64 24.30
CA ILE A 212 -3.37 -4.75 22.88
C ILE A 212 -2.57 -6.02 22.56
N PHE A 213 -2.77 -6.54 21.35
CA PHE A 213 -2.09 -7.74 20.85
C PHE A 213 -1.09 -7.35 19.76
N VAL A 214 0.20 -7.42 20.10
CA VAL A 214 1.29 -6.82 19.34
C VAL A 214 2.60 -7.58 19.57
N LEU A 215 3.64 -7.23 18.81
CA LEU A 215 5.02 -7.60 19.12
C LEU A 215 5.62 -6.60 20.11
N GLN A 216 6.94 -6.40 20.08
CA GLN A 216 7.58 -5.38 20.91
C GLN A 216 7.31 -3.95 20.39
N PRO A 217 7.29 -2.94 21.30
CA PRO A 217 7.17 -1.55 20.91
C PRO A 217 8.43 -1.07 20.18
N SER A 218 8.27 -0.12 19.27
CA SER A 218 9.42 0.63 18.73
C SER A 218 10.04 1.52 19.80
N ALA A 219 11.27 1.98 19.56
CA ALA A 219 11.92 2.96 20.43
C ALA A 219 11.08 4.24 20.60
N GLN A 220 10.41 4.70 19.55
CA GLN A 220 9.52 5.86 19.62
C GLN A 220 8.25 5.59 20.45
N GLN A 221 7.66 4.41 20.33
CA GLN A 221 6.49 4.02 21.13
C GLN A 221 6.85 3.88 22.60
N GLN A 222 8.01 3.28 22.89
CA GLN A 222 8.54 3.19 24.25
C GLN A 222 8.82 4.58 24.83
N HIS A 223 9.50 5.46 24.09
CA HIS A 223 9.76 6.83 24.52
C HIS A 223 8.45 7.61 24.77
N MET A 224 7.43 7.43 23.92
CA MET A 224 6.13 8.06 24.17
C MET A 224 5.49 7.57 25.48
N ALA A 225 5.56 6.27 25.76
CA ALA A 225 5.06 5.70 27.01
C ALA A 225 5.81 6.29 28.22
N ASP A 226 7.15 6.35 28.14
CA ASP A 226 8.00 6.90 29.19
C ASP A 226 7.72 8.40 29.44
N HIS A 227 7.59 9.19 28.36
CA HIS A 227 7.25 10.60 28.43
C HIS A 227 5.86 10.84 29.06
N MET A 228 4.92 9.93 28.84
CA MET A 228 3.59 9.98 29.44
C MET A 228 3.52 9.34 30.84
N GLY A 229 4.65 8.87 31.39
CA GLY A 229 4.69 8.20 32.69
C GLY A 229 3.93 6.86 32.71
N VAL A 230 3.74 6.23 31.55
CA VAL A 230 3.01 4.97 31.40
C VAL A 230 4.00 3.83 31.26
N ARG A 231 4.02 2.93 32.25
CA ARG A 231 4.77 1.68 32.15
C ARG A 231 3.95 0.63 31.40
N LEU A 232 4.49 0.11 30.31
CA LEU A 232 3.90 -0.99 29.54
C LEU A 232 4.31 -2.34 30.15
N VAL A 233 3.33 -3.21 30.40
CA VAL A 233 3.54 -4.60 30.83
C VAL A 233 3.32 -5.50 29.62
N LYS A 234 4.34 -6.28 29.27
CA LYS A 234 4.32 -7.22 28.13
C LYS A 234 4.15 -8.64 28.66
N VAL A 235 3.05 -9.29 28.32
CA VAL A 235 2.81 -10.70 28.68
C VAL A 235 2.89 -11.55 27.42
N PRO A 236 3.86 -12.47 27.29
CA PRO A 236 3.95 -13.34 26.12
C PRO A 236 2.74 -14.27 26.09
N ILE A 237 2.18 -14.47 24.89
CA ILE A 237 0.99 -15.31 24.66
C ILE A 237 1.19 -16.36 23.58
N ALA A 238 2.09 -16.12 22.62
CA ALA A 238 2.41 -17.02 21.51
C ALA A 238 3.84 -16.74 21.05
N ARG A 239 4.37 -17.61 20.18
CA ARG A 239 5.64 -17.41 19.48
C ARG A 239 5.42 -17.26 17.97
N GLU A 240 6.30 -16.48 17.37
CA GLU A 240 6.31 -16.18 15.94
C GLU A 240 7.74 -16.15 15.41
N ALA A 241 7.91 -16.39 14.11
CA ALA A 241 9.18 -16.25 13.40
C ALA A 241 9.19 -15.03 12.49
N PHE A 242 10.25 -14.24 12.60
CA PHE A 242 10.59 -13.24 11.60
C PHE A 242 11.29 -13.92 10.43
N VAL A 243 10.69 -13.82 9.25
CA VAL A 243 11.10 -14.58 8.07
C VAL A 243 11.48 -13.66 6.94
N PHE A 244 12.47 -14.10 6.17
CA PHE A 244 12.88 -13.47 4.93
C PHE A 244 12.48 -14.35 3.75
N TYR A 245 12.11 -13.73 2.64
CA TYR A 245 11.71 -14.43 1.43
C TYR A 245 12.19 -13.71 0.18
N VAL A 246 12.36 -14.52 -0.85
CA VAL A 246 12.76 -14.09 -2.20
C VAL A 246 11.83 -14.75 -3.20
N HIS A 247 11.88 -14.29 -4.45
CA HIS A 247 11.20 -14.99 -5.54
C HIS A 247 11.74 -16.43 -5.67
N GLN A 248 10.89 -17.39 -6.06
CA GLN A 248 11.25 -18.82 -6.18
C GLN A 248 12.43 -19.08 -7.13
N ARG A 249 12.60 -18.22 -8.13
CA ARG A 249 13.69 -18.25 -9.14
C ARG A 249 15.01 -17.63 -8.65
N ASN A 250 15.03 -16.90 -7.54
CA ASN A 250 16.28 -16.43 -6.98
C ASN A 250 17.12 -17.64 -6.50
N PRO A 251 18.41 -17.76 -6.85
CA PRO A 251 19.21 -18.94 -6.53
C PRO A 251 19.63 -19.04 -5.05
N VAL A 252 19.58 -17.95 -4.27
CA VAL A 252 20.08 -17.90 -2.89
C VAL A 252 19.33 -18.85 -1.98
N ARG A 253 20.01 -19.83 -1.40
CA ARG A 253 19.36 -20.94 -0.67
C ARG A 253 19.10 -20.66 0.80
N GLY A 254 19.68 -19.61 1.37
CA GLY A 254 19.53 -19.19 2.76
C GLY A 254 20.41 -17.97 3.04
N LEU A 255 20.24 -17.37 4.20
CA LEU A 255 21.06 -16.26 4.67
C LEU A 255 21.46 -16.49 6.13
N THR A 256 22.53 -15.85 6.56
CA THR A 256 22.86 -15.73 7.99
C THR A 256 22.31 -14.43 8.56
N VAL A 257 22.19 -14.35 9.88
CA VAL A 257 21.82 -13.09 10.56
C VAL A 257 22.78 -11.96 10.20
N GLU A 258 24.07 -12.24 10.15
CA GLU A 258 25.12 -11.28 9.78
C GLU A 258 24.96 -10.80 8.34
N GLN A 259 24.63 -11.71 7.41
CA GLN A 259 24.36 -11.33 6.02
C GLN A 259 23.12 -10.45 5.90
N ILE A 260 22.06 -10.73 6.66
CA ILE A 260 20.87 -9.86 6.68
C ILE A 260 21.24 -8.46 7.17
N ARG A 261 22.00 -8.35 8.26
CA ARG A 261 22.51 -7.06 8.76
C ARG A 261 23.38 -6.36 7.73
N GLY A 262 24.25 -7.09 7.04
CA GLY A 262 25.07 -6.58 5.95
C GLY A 262 24.22 -6.02 4.81
N ILE A 263 23.13 -6.71 4.43
CA ILE A 263 22.22 -6.27 3.37
C ILE A 263 21.50 -4.98 3.76
N TYR A 264 20.92 -4.94 4.96
CA TYR A 264 20.10 -3.81 5.41
C TYR A 264 20.92 -2.59 5.86
N SER A 265 22.21 -2.76 6.17
CA SER A 265 23.15 -1.64 6.36
C SER A 265 23.74 -1.11 5.05
N GLY A 266 23.58 -1.84 3.95
CA GLY A 266 24.17 -1.52 2.65
C GLY A 266 25.61 -2.02 2.46
N ALA A 267 26.20 -2.70 3.46
CA ALA A 267 27.51 -3.33 3.33
C ALA A 267 27.51 -4.50 2.32
N ILE A 268 26.37 -5.16 2.14
CA ILE A 268 26.13 -6.19 1.13
C ILE A 268 25.04 -5.68 0.18
N SER A 269 25.42 -5.29 -1.04
CA SER A 269 24.49 -4.74 -2.02
C SER A 269 24.27 -5.63 -3.25
N ASP A 270 24.95 -6.78 -3.33
CA ASP A 270 24.92 -7.69 -4.47
C ASP A 270 24.79 -9.15 -4.01
N TRP A 271 23.92 -9.93 -4.68
CA TRP A 271 23.62 -11.31 -4.32
C TRP A 271 24.81 -12.25 -4.45
N SER A 272 25.81 -11.94 -5.28
CA SER A 272 27.03 -12.75 -5.42
C SER A 272 27.84 -12.86 -4.11
N ALA A 273 27.72 -11.87 -3.21
CA ALA A 273 28.35 -11.90 -1.89
C ALA A 273 27.74 -12.94 -0.93
N VAL A 274 26.56 -13.47 -1.26
CA VAL A 274 25.82 -14.43 -0.42
C VAL A 274 25.41 -15.69 -1.20
N GLY A 275 26.16 -16.02 -2.26
CA GLY A 275 25.99 -17.25 -3.03
C GLY A 275 24.90 -17.20 -4.11
N GLY A 276 24.47 -16.01 -4.51
CA GLY A 276 23.59 -15.79 -5.66
C GLY A 276 24.32 -15.42 -6.94
N GLU A 277 23.56 -15.08 -7.97
CA GLU A 277 24.11 -14.47 -9.21
C GLU A 277 24.52 -13.02 -8.95
N SER A 278 25.41 -12.47 -9.79
CA SER A 278 25.75 -11.04 -9.69
C SER A 278 24.54 -10.20 -10.11
N ALA A 279 23.88 -9.64 -9.11
CA ALA A 279 22.69 -8.82 -9.25
C ALA A 279 22.52 -7.94 -8.02
N PRO A 280 22.08 -6.68 -8.18
CA PRO A 280 21.86 -5.78 -7.06
C PRO A 280 20.74 -6.31 -6.15
N ILE A 281 20.84 -6.05 -4.84
CA ILE A 281 19.80 -6.44 -3.87
C ILE A 281 18.80 -5.28 -3.71
N LEU A 282 17.53 -5.57 -3.94
CA LEU A 282 16.40 -4.70 -3.64
C LEU A 282 15.75 -5.13 -2.32
N ALA A 283 16.34 -4.69 -1.21
CA ALA A 283 15.79 -4.92 0.12
C ALA A 283 14.64 -3.95 0.42
N PHE A 284 13.44 -4.48 0.62
CA PHE A 284 12.26 -3.67 0.99
C PHE A 284 12.21 -3.40 2.49
N GLN A 285 11.63 -2.24 2.84
CA GLN A 285 11.38 -1.78 4.20
C GLN A 285 9.93 -1.32 4.38
N ARG A 286 9.54 -1.02 5.61
CA ARG A 286 8.21 -0.54 6.01
C ARG A 286 8.34 0.79 6.76
N PRO A 287 7.26 1.60 6.85
CA PRO A 287 7.27 2.80 7.69
C PRO A 287 7.67 2.49 9.13
N ALA A 288 8.42 3.42 9.73
CA ALA A 288 8.76 3.39 11.15
C ALA A 288 7.50 3.18 12.01
N ASN A 289 7.66 2.50 13.15
CA ASN A 289 6.58 2.11 14.08
C ASN A 289 5.56 1.09 13.55
N SER A 290 5.79 0.52 12.37
CA SER A 290 5.10 -0.72 12.00
C SER A 290 5.78 -1.92 12.69
N GLY A 291 5.01 -2.89 13.18
CA GLY A 291 5.59 -3.98 13.99
C GLY A 291 6.67 -4.79 13.27
N SER A 292 6.55 -4.97 11.95
CA SER A 292 7.55 -5.65 11.15
C SER A 292 8.82 -4.81 10.93
N GLN A 293 8.69 -3.48 10.80
CA GLN A 293 9.86 -2.59 10.75
C GLN A 293 10.56 -2.54 12.11
N THR A 294 9.82 -2.48 13.21
CA THR A 294 10.38 -2.53 14.56
C THR A 294 11.22 -3.79 14.77
N MET A 295 10.76 -4.95 14.25
CA MET A 295 11.52 -6.19 14.34
C MET A 295 12.79 -6.18 13.47
N LEU A 296 12.72 -5.58 12.28
CA LEU A 296 13.92 -5.37 11.45
C LEU A 296 14.92 -4.46 12.16
N GLU A 297 14.49 -3.34 12.74
CA GLU A 297 15.33 -2.42 13.51
C GLU A 297 15.95 -3.12 14.73
N ALA A 298 15.18 -3.93 15.45
CA ALA A 298 15.68 -4.74 16.56
C ALA A 298 16.72 -5.78 16.10
N LEU A 299 16.51 -6.41 14.94
CA LEU A 299 17.45 -7.35 14.34
C LEU A 299 18.80 -6.68 14.02
N MET A 300 18.78 -5.42 13.60
CA MET A 300 20.00 -4.67 13.30
C MET A 300 20.89 -4.43 14.53
N GLY A 301 20.30 -4.31 15.73
CA GLY A 301 21.04 -4.01 16.96
C GLY A 301 21.80 -2.69 16.83
N ASP A 302 23.10 -2.72 17.07
CA ASP A 302 23.98 -1.54 16.96
C ASP A 302 24.37 -1.21 15.50
N VAL A 303 24.07 -2.08 14.55
CA VAL A 303 24.39 -1.85 13.13
C VAL A 303 23.40 -0.83 12.56
N PRO A 304 23.85 0.30 11.98
CA PRO A 304 22.94 1.29 11.42
C PRO A 304 22.11 0.71 10.27
N LEU A 305 20.79 0.90 10.32
CA LEU A 305 19.88 0.59 9.22
C LEU A 305 20.00 1.65 8.13
N GLN A 306 20.24 1.23 6.89
CA GLN A 306 20.28 2.14 5.75
C GLN A 306 18.90 2.70 5.47
N ALA A 307 18.81 4.01 5.25
CA ALA A 307 17.56 4.62 4.79
C ALA A 307 17.17 4.07 3.41
N ALA A 308 15.95 3.52 3.30
CA ALA A 308 15.39 3.09 2.05
C ALA A 308 14.72 4.26 1.31
N PRO A 309 14.87 4.38 -0.02
CA PRO A 309 14.04 5.26 -0.84
C PRO A 309 12.54 5.00 -0.64
N SER A 310 11.69 6.00 -0.93
CA SER A 310 10.23 5.90 -0.82
C SER A 310 9.66 4.71 -1.58
N GLU A 311 10.24 4.38 -2.74
CA GLU A 311 9.79 3.29 -3.61
C GLU A 311 10.03 1.90 -2.99
N ARG A 312 11.00 1.83 -2.06
CA ARG A 312 11.35 0.63 -1.29
C ARG A 312 10.73 0.62 0.12
N THR A 313 10.00 1.67 0.50
CA THR A 313 9.29 1.77 1.78
C THR A 313 7.81 1.56 1.56
N VAL A 314 7.32 0.35 1.85
CA VAL A 314 5.95 -0.06 1.49
C VAL A 314 4.98 0.15 2.65
N GLY A 315 3.82 0.76 2.40
CA GLY A 315 2.85 1.06 3.47
C GLY A 315 2.31 -0.18 4.20
N MET A 316 2.08 -1.28 3.48
CA MET A 316 1.44 -2.52 3.94
C MET A 316 2.31 -3.74 3.62
N MET A 317 2.10 -4.87 4.30
CA MET A 317 3.00 -6.01 4.14
C MET A 317 2.68 -6.82 2.89
N GLY A 318 1.41 -6.92 2.50
CA GLY A 318 1.00 -7.50 1.22
C GLY A 318 1.71 -6.82 0.04
N GLY A 319 1.91 -5.50 0.11
CA GLY A 319 2.63 -4.76 -0.92
C GLY A 319 4.15 -5.07 -1.01
N ILE A 320 4.77 -5.64 0.02
CA ILE A 320 6.15 -6.17 -0.09
C ILE A 320 6.11 -7.52 -0.80
N VAL A 321 5.19 -8.40 -0.41
CA VAL A 321 5.03 -9.70 -1.08
C VAL A 321 4.71 -9.52 -2.56
N ASP A 322 3.81 -8.60 -2.92
CA ASP A 322 3.52 -8.22 -4.30
C ASP A 322 4.78 -7.88 -5.07
N ARG A 323 5.60 -6.96 -4.54
CA ARG A 323 6.82 -6.50 -5.21
C ARG A 323 7.87 -7.59 -5.32
N VAL A 324 8.02 -8.45 -4.30
CA VAL A 324 8.98 -9.57 -4.35
C VAL A 324 8.51 -10.68 -5.29
N SER A 325 7.20 -10.88 -5.43
CA SER A 325 6.59 -11.85 -6.33
C SER A 325 6.59 -11.43 -7.80
N ASP A 326 6.79 -10.14 -8.09
CA ASP A 326 6.84 -9.61 -9.46
C ASP A 326 8.01 -10.23 -10.22
N TYR A 327 7.73 -10.72 -11.43
CA TYR A 327 8.73 -11.26 -12.33
C TYR A 327 9.89 -10.28 -12.59
N ARG A 328 9.67 -8.97 -12.67
CA ARG A 328 10.79 -8.01 -12.87
C ARG A 328 11.77 -7.97 -11.70
N ASN A 329 11.30 -8.44 -10.55
CA ASN A 329 12.02 -8.39 -9.30
C ASN A 329 12.56 -9.77 -8.87
N TYR A 330 12.44 -10.81 -9.71
CA TYR A 330 12.80 -12.17 -9.29
C TYR A 330 14.28 -12.32 -8.91
N ALA A 331 15.16 -11.58 -9.57
CA ALA A 331 16.61 -11.71 -9.40
C ALA A 331 17.14 -10.90 -8.21
N ASN A 332 16.41 -9.87 -7.77
CA ASN A 332 16.98 -8.81 -6.94
C ASN A 332 16.22 -8.60 -5.62
N ALA A 333 14.92 -8.88 -5.53
CA ALA A 333 14.12 -8.49 -4.37
C ALA A 333 14.31 -9.40 -3.14
N LEU A 334 14.37 -8.74 -1.98
CA LEU A 334 14.32 -9.34 -0.66
C LEU A 334 13.17 -8.73 0.13
N GLY A 335 12.25 -9.57 0.59
CA GLY A 335 11.18 -9.19 1.50
C GLY A 335 11.34 -9.86 2.86
N TYR A 336 10.60 -9.34 3.83
CA TYR A 336 10.48 -9.91 5.17
C TYR A 336 9.05 -9.83 5.64
N SER A 337 8.67 -10.65 6.62
CA SER A 337 7.37 -10.63 7.31
C SER A 337 7.45 -11.53 8.54
N PHE A 338 6.31 -11.85 9.14
CA PHE A 338 6.16 -12.91 10.14
C PHE A 338 5.58 -14.17 9.49
N LEU A 339 5.98 -15.35 9.96
CA LEU A 339 5.68 -16.61 9.27
C LEU A 339 4.19 -16.83 9.04
N TYR A 340 3.34 -16.65 10.07
CA TYR A 340 1.90 -16.84 9.91
C TYR A 340 1.33 -15.91 8.83
N PHE A 341 1.61 -14.62 8.98
CA PHE A 341 1.09 -13.59 8.10
C PHE A 341 1.57 -13.80 6.66
N ALA A 342 2.88 -14.08 6.50
CA ALA A 342 3.47 -14.39 5.21
C ALA A 342 2.85 -15.64 4.59
N SER A 343 2.71 -16.74 5.34
CA SER A 343 2.19 -18.01 4.83
C SER A 343 0.78 -17.85 4.22
N SER A 344 -0.08 -17.04 4.86
CA SER A 344 -1.41 -16.72 4.33
C SER A 344 -1.40 -15.87 3.05
N MET A 345 -0.34 -15.10 2.83
CA MET A 345 -0.19 -14.17 1.70
C MET A 345 0.60 -14.76 0.54
N ILE A 346 1.51 -15.69 0.81
CA ILE A 346 2.36 -16.30 -0.22
C ILE A 346 1.69 -17.51 -0.89
N GLU A 347 0.52 -17.94 -0.41
CA GLU A 347 -0.23 -19.02 -1.03
C GLU A 347 -0.60 -18.62 -2.47
N GLY A 348 -0.02 -19.33 -3.44
CA GLY A 348 -0.13 -19.00 -4.87
C GLY A 348 0.90 -17.98 -5.38
N ALA A 349 1.62 -17.26 -4.51
CA ALA A 349 2.67 -16.34 -4.93
C ALA A 349 3.96 -17.07 -5.31
N GLN A 350 4.71 -16.54 -6.29
CA GLN A 350 6.00 -17.10 -6.73
C GLN A 350 7.16 -16.76 -5.77
N VAL A 351 6.96 -16.87 -4.46
CA VAL A 351 7.99 -16.61 -3.43
C VAL A 351 8.27 -17.84 -2.59
N ARG A 352 9.42 -17.83 -1.89
CA ARG A 352 9.81 -18.87 -0.93
C ARG A 352 10.56 -18.28 0.24
N PHE A 353 10.38 -18.86 1.42
CA PHE A 353 11.15 -18.50 2.60
C PHE A 353 12.61 -18.92 2.48
N LEU A 354 13.49 -18.13 3.06
CA LEU A 354 14.90 -18.42 3.24
C LEU A 354 15.13 -19.06 4.62
N PRO A 355 15.82 -20.21 4.69
CA PRO A 355 16.45 -20.66 5.93
C PRO A 355 17.42 -19.60 6.45
N ILE A 356 17.38 -19.38 7.77
CA ILE A 356 18.31 -18.48 8.46
C ILE A 356 19.26 -19.31 9.30
N ASP A 357 20.57 -19.09 9.14
CA ASP A 357 21.64 -19.90 9.74
C ASP A 357 21.47 -21.41 9.46
N GLY A 358 20.95 -21.74 8.27
CA GLY A 358 20.66 -23.11 7.84
C GLY A 358 19.36 -23.71 8.38
N VAL A 359 18.59 -22.99 9.22
CA VAL A 359 17.34 -23.46 9.80
C VAL A 359 16.14 -22.88 9.06
N ALA A 360 15.25 -23.74 8.56
CA ALA A 360 14.04 -23.32 7.87
C ALA A 360 12.95 -22.87 8.87
N PRO A 361 12.16 -21.82 8.59
CA PRO A 361 11.09 -21.37 9.49
C PRO A 361 9.90 -22.33 9.43
N ARG A 362 9.81 -23.24 10.38
CA ARG A 362 8.70 -24.20 10.55
C ARG A 362 8.12 -24.11 11.95
N THR A 363 6.87 -24.52 12.13
CA THR A 363 6.22 -24.60 13.44
C THR A 363 7.09 -25.33 14.46
N GLN A 364 7.70 -26.47 14.08
CA GLN A 364 8.58 -27.24 14.97
C GLN A 364 9.82 -26.46 15.38
N THR A 365 10.53 -25.86 14.43
CA THR A 365 11.78 -25.10 14.70
C THR A 365 11.54 -23.80 15.47
N ILE A 366 10.32 -23.30 15.45
CA ILE A 366 9.89 -22.13 16.24
C ILE A 366 9.55 -22.57 17.66
N ALA A 367 8.82 -23.68 17.80
CA ALA A 367 8.42 -24.22 19.09
C ALA A 367 9.65 -24.63 19.93
N ASP A 368 10.60 -25.34 19.33
CA ASP A 368 11.83 -25.79 20.00
C ASP A 368 12.92 -24.71 20.13
N GLY A 369 12.73 -23.54 19.51
CA GLY A 369 13.65 -22.41 19.57
C GLY A 369 14.90 -22.54 18.70
N SER A 370 14.98 -23.55 17.82
CA SER A 370 16.12 -23.73 16.91
C SER A 370 16.19 -22.71 15.77
N TYR A 371 15.06 -22.12 15.36
CA TYR A 371 15.05 -21.05 14.38
C TYR A 371 15.55 -19.73 15.01
N PRO A 372 16.58 -19.06 14.45
CA PRO A 372 17.29 -17.99 15.15
C PRO A 372 16.50 -16.69 15.29
N LEU A 373 15.52 -16.44 14.42
CA LEU A 373 14.76 -15.19 14.38
C LEU A 373 13.34 -15.38 14.94
N THR A 374 13.25 -15.86 16.18
CA THR A 374 11.98 -15.99 16.90
C THR A 374 11.70 -14.76 17.78
N THR A 375 10.42 -14.45 17.96
CA THR A 375 9.94 -13.44 18.91
C THR A 375 8.65 -13.91 19.52
N ASP A 376 8.37 -13.46 20.74
CA ASP A 376 7.05 -13.64 21.32
C ASP A 376 6.07 -12.62 20.73
N VAL A 377 4.81 -13.04 20.69
CA VAL A 377 3.64 -12.17 20.57
C VAL A 377 3.19 -11.84 21.99
N TYR A 378 2.88 -10.57 22.23
CA TYR A 378 2.52 -10.06 23.55
C TYR A 378 1.08 -9.59 23.61
N ALA A 379 0.43 -9.90 24.72
CA ALA A 379 -0.67 -9.11 25.24
C ALA A 379 -0.06 -7.99 26.10
N VAL A 380 -0.26 -6.74 25.70
CA VAL A 380 0.37 -5.57 26.33
C VAL A 380 -0.69 -4.69 26.99
N HIS A 381 -0.49 -4.37 28.26
CA HIS A 381 -1.37 -3.48 29.03
C HIS A 381 -0.56 -2.45 29.82
N ARG A 382 -1.25 -1.50 30.46
CA ARG A 382 -0.63 -0.50 31.33
C ARG A 382 -0.44 -1.08 32.73
N SER A 383 0.70 -0.78 33.35
CA SER A 383 0.95 -1.09 34.75
C SER A 383 0.11 -0.19 35.67
N GLY A 384 -0.25 -0.71 36.85
CA GLY A 384 -0.89 0.08 37.91
C GLY A 384 -2.41 0.24 37.79
N GLU A 385 -3.01 -0.30 36.73
CA GLU A 385 -4.47 -0.45 36.64
C GLU A 385 -4.88 -1.69 37.42
N ASN A 386 -5.52 -1.52 38.58
CA ASN A 386 -6.08 -2.64 39.35
C ASN A 386 -7.36 -3.14 38.66
N ASN A 387 -7.20 -4.05 37.71
CA ASN A 387 -8.30 -4.62 36.93
C ASN A 387 -8.26 -6.17 37.02
N PRO A 388 -8.93 -6.77 38.03
CA PRO A 388 -8.94 -8.22 38.21
C PRO A 388 -9.48 -8.99 37.00
N GLN A 389 -10.39 -8.38 36.23
CA GLN A 389 -10.94 -8.99 35.02
C GLN A 389 -9.89 -9.05 33.89
N LEU A 390 -9.05 -8.02 33.76
CA LEU A 390 -7.92 -8.02 32.83
C LEU A 390 -6.91 -9.11 33.20
N ASP A 391 -6.56 -9.21 34.48
CA ASP A 391 -5.62 -10.23 34.96
C ASP A 391 -6.17 -11.64 34.72
N ALA A 392 -7.45 -11.88 35.03
CA ALA A 392 -8.11 -13.16 34.79
C ALA A 392 -8.18 -13.49 33.29
N PHE A 393 -8.44 -12.50 32.43
CA PHE A 393 -8.47 -12.70 30.98
C PHE A 393 -7.08 -13.04 30.43
N ILE A 394 -6.02 -12.35 30.87
CA ILE A 394 -4.64 -12.65 30.48
C ILE A 394 -4.22 -14.05 30.97
N GLN A 395 -4.60 -14.44 32.19
CA GLN A 395 -4.36 -15.79 32.71
C GLN A 395 -5.08 -16.84 31.86
N TRP A 396 -6.33 -16.59 31.48
CA TRP A 396 -7.09 -17.49 30.60
C TRP A 396 -6.47 -17.61 29.21
N ILE A 397 -5.96 -16.52 28.61
CA ILE A 397 -5.25 -16.56 27.31
C ILE A 397 -4.03 -17.49 27.38
N ARG A 398 -3.35 -17.55 28.54
CA ARG A 398 -2.20 -18.43 28.79
C ARG A 398 -2.58 -19.83 29.25
N SER A 399 -3.86 -20.10 29.49
CA SER A 399 -4.37 -21.43 29.85
C SER A 399 -4.40 -22.36 28.63
N PRO A 400 -4.59 -23.68 28.83
CA PRO A 400 -4.75 -24.62 27.72
C PRO A 400 -5.82 -24.21 26.69
N GLU A 401 -6.95 -23.64 27.14
CA GLU A 401 -8.02 -23.17 26.23
C GLU A 401 -7.54 -22.03 25.33
N GLY A 402 -6.84 -21.04 25.90
CA GLY A 402 -6.28 -19.93 25.14
C GLY A 402 -5.20 -20.39 24.15
N GLN A 403 -4.34 -21.32 24.57
CA GLN A 403 -3.29 -21.87 23.71
C GLN A 403 -3.85 -22.73 22.56
N ILE A 404 -4.95 -23.48 22.79
CA ILE A 404 -5.67 -24.18 21.71
C ILE A 404 -6.16 -23.20 20.64
N LEU A 405 -6.70 -22.04 21.04
CA LEU A 405 -7.15 -21.04 20.08
C LEU A 405 -5.98 -20.44 19.29
N ILE A 406 -4.84 -20.19 19.95
CA ILE A 406 -3.62 -19.69 19.29
C ILE A 406 -3.13 -20.68 18.23
N GLU A 407 -3.04 -21.96 18.58
CA GLU A 407 -2.65 -23.02 17.66
C GLU A 407 -3.64 -23.14 16.49
N ARG A 408 -4.95 -23.17 16.76
CA ARG A 408 -6.00 -23.27 15.73
C ARG A 408 -6.05 -22.04 14.83
N THR A 409 -5.64 -20.87 15.30
CA THR A 409 -5.49 -19.69 14.45
C THR A 409 -4.28 -19.80 13.52
N GLY A 410 -3.28 -20.65 13.85
CA GLY A 410 -2.08 -20.91 13.05
C GLY A 410 -0.78 -20.34 13.62
N TYR A 411 -0.81 -19.82 14.84
CA TYR A 411 0.37 -19.35 15.57
C TYR A 411 0.98 -20.46 16.42
N VAL A 412 2.24 -20.29 16.83
CA VAL A 412 2.92 -21.26 17.68
C VAL A 412 2.54 -20.99 19.15
N PRO A 413 1.90 -21.94 19.85
CA PRO A 413 1.58 -21.77 21.26
C PRO A 413 2.85 -21.72 22.12
N LEU A 414 2.72 -21.17 23.33
CA LEU A 414 3.76 -21.27 24.34
C LEU A 414 3.91 -22.72 24.82
N PRO A 415 5.12 -23.13 25.24
CA PRO A 415 5.39 -24.48 25.74
C PRO A 415 4.70 -24.80 27.08
#